data_AF-A0A2B1DYW5-F1
#
_entry.id   AF-A0A2B1DYW5-F1
#
_cell.length_a   1.000
_cell.length_b   1.000
_cell.length_c   1.000
_cell.angle_alpha   90.00
_cell.angle_beta   90.00
_cell.angle_gamma   90.00
#
_symmetry.space_group_name_H-M   'P 1'
#
loop_
_entity.id
_entity.type
_entity.pdbx_description
1 polymer ?
#
loop_
_entity_poly.entity_id
_entity_poly.type
_entity_poly.pdbx_seq_one_letter_code
_entity_poly.pdbx_strand_id
1 'polypeptide(L)'
;MEAFIRSDQYNFIKSQAYILANGHATANDRGVIQALKSLAIEKILHVFENLTDEQKELIDTVLTVKNREDAESFLMKINPYVIPFQEVTAQTLKKLFPKAKKLKLPDMEELDMKELSYLSWIDKGSSRKFIIAKNDKNKFVGLQGTFQSLNKKSICSLCHGHEEVGMFLVEIKGDVQGTFVKKGNYICKDGVACNHNMKSLDKLQDFIERLKK
;
A
#
# COMPACT_ATOMS: atom_id res chain seq x y z
N MET A 1 5.66 18.42 -15.02
CA MET A 1 5.51 18.03 -13.61
C MET A 1 6.26 16.73 -13.35
N GLU A 2 6.95 16.64 -12.21
CA GLU A 2 7.53 15.39 -11.71
C GLU A 2 6.46 14.50 -11.04
N ALA A 3 6.78 13.23 -10.79
CA ALA A 3 5.89 12.32 -10.07
C ALA A 3 5.77 12.74 -8.59
N PHE A 4 4.54 12.81 -8.08
CA PHE A 4 4.23 13.32 -6.74
C PHE A 4 3.18 12.48 -5.99
N ILE A 5 2.54 11.52 -6.67
CA ILE A 5 1.47 10.70 -6.10
C ILE A 5 2.09 9.39 -5.59
N ARG A 6 1.95 9.07 -4.30
CA ARG A 6 2.32 7.75 -3.79
C ARG A 6 1.30 6.68 -4.20
N SER A 7 1.72 5.42 -4.20
CA SER A 7 0.85 4.29 -4.53
C SER A 7 -0.43 4.24 -3.65
N ASP A 8 -0.31 4.44 -2.33
CA ASP A 8 -1.45 4.48 -1.41
C ASP A 8 -2.43 5.63 -1.71
N GLN A 9 -1.90 6.81 -2.05
CA GLN A 9 -2.70 7.97 -2.44
C GLN A 9 -3.42 7.71 -3.76
N TYR A 10 -2.74 7.13 -4.75
CA TYR A 10 -3.36 6.74 -6.03
C TYR A 10 -4.52 5.77 -5.81
N ASN A 11 -4.36 4.76 -4.97
CA ASN A 11 -5.42 3.81 -4.63
C ASN A 11 -6.59 4.49 -3.89
N PHE A 12 -6.30 5.46 -3.02
CA PHE A 12 -7.34 6.26 -2.38
C PHE A 12 -8.12 7.08 -3.41
N ILE A 13 -7.42 7.81 -4.30
CA ILE A 13 -7.99 8.61 -5.39
C ILE A 13 -8.85 7.74 -6.31
N LYS A 14 -8.35 6.58 -6.73
CA LYS A 14 -9.07 5.56 -7.49
C LYS A 14 -10.39 5.19 -6.84
N SER A 15 -10.38 4.98 -5.52
CA SER A 15 -11.61 4.67 -4.80
C SER A 15 -12.61 5.82 -4.78
N GLN A 16 -12.15 7.07 -4.67
CA GLN A 16 -13.03 8.24 -4.73
C GLN A 16 -13.61 8.46 -6.14
N ALA A 17 -12.81 8.28 -7.19
CA ALA A 17 -13.29 8.34 -8.57
C ALA A 17 -14.40 7.32 -8.84
N TYR A 18 -14.25 6.09 -8.35
CA TYR A 18 -15.29 5.07 -8.48
C TYR A 18 -16.54 5.36 -7.64
N ILE A 19 -16.39 5.97 -6.46
CA ILE A 19 -17.53 6.44 -5.67
C ILE A 19 -18.31 7.51 -6.44
N LEU A 20 -17.63 8.45 -7.10
CA LEU A 20 -18.28 9.48 -7.94
C LEU A 20 -19.04 8.87 -9.12
N ALA A 21 -18.40 7.95 -9.85
CA ALA A 21 -19.03 7.23 -10.95
C ALA A 21 -20.31 6.48 -10.49
N ASN A 22 -20.23 5.77 -9.37
CA ASN A 22 -21.37 5.04 -8.81
C ASN A 22 -22.45 5.99 -8.29
N GLY A 23 -22.07 7.11 -7.68
CA GLY A 23 -23.00 8.13 -7.20
C GLY A 23 -23.83 8.72 -8.35
N HIS A 24 -23.18 9.03 -9.47
CA HIS A 24 -23.85 9.48 -10.69
C HIS A 24 -24.79 8.42 -11.29
N ALA A 25 -24.49 7.14 -11.15
CA ALA A 25 -25.36 6.06 -11.63
C ALA A 25 -26.58 5.80 -10.72
N THR A 26 -26.53 6.20 -9.45
CA THR A 26 -27.54 5.84 -8.43
C THR A 26 -28.36 7.01 -7.92
N ALA A 27 -27.89 8.26 -8.08
CA ALA A 27 -28.58 9.47 -7.64
C ALA A 27 -28.87 10.43 -8.81
N ASN A 28 -30.13 10.87 -8.91
CA ASN A 28 -30.57 11.84 -9.91
C ASN A 28 -30.65 13.29 -9.37
N ASP A 29 -30.57 13.47 -8.04
CA ASP A 29 -30.64 14.78 -7.42
C ASP A 29 -29.33 15.57 -7.59
N ARG A 30 -29.43 16.79 -8.11
CA ARG A 30 -28.26 17.65 -8.39
C ARG A 30 -27.52 18.07 -7.12
N GLY A 31 -28.24 18.32 -6.02
CA GLY A 31 -27.65 18.70 -4.74
C GLY A 31 -26.83 17.57 -4.14
N VAL A 32 -27.35 16.34 -4.18
CA VAL A 32 -26.64 15.12 -3.73
C VAL A 32 -25.35 14.91 -4.53
N ILE A 33 -25.43 15.00 -5.86
CA ILE A 33 -24.24 14.87 -6.73
C ILE A 33 -23.21 15.95 -6.43
N GLN A 34 -23.64 17.20 -6.24
CA GLN A 34 -22.72 18.30 -5.91
C GLN A 34 -22.05 18.09 -4.56
N ALA A 35 -22.79 17.66 -3.54
CA ALA A 35 -22.25 17.34 -2.22
C ALA A 35 -21.23 16.19 -2.30
N LEU A 36 -21.53 15.15 -3.09
CA LEU A 36 -20.61 14.02 -3.28
C LEU A 36 -19.31 14.48 -3.95
N LYS A 37 -19.39 15.33 -4.97
CA LYS A 37 -18.22 15.94 -5.64
C LYS A 37 -17.37 16.74 -4.67
N SER A 38 -17.99 17.64 -3.91
CA SER A 38 -17.30 18.46 -2.91
C SER A 38 -16.60 17.59 -1.86
N LEU A 39 -17.27 16.56 -1.34
CA LEU A 39 -16.70 15.66 -0.34
C LEU A 39 -15.54 14.81 -0.91
N ALA A 40 -15.68 14.33 -2.15
CA ALA A 40 -14.66 13.53 -2.79
C ALA A 40 -13.37 14.32 -3.01
N ILE A 41 -13.46 15.55 -3.54
CA ILE A 41 -12.27 16.37 -3.76
C ILE A 41 -11.63 16.81 -2.44
N GLU A 42 -12.41 17.18 -1.43
CA GLU A 42 -11.90 17.51 -0.10
C GLU A 42 -11.07 16.35 0.49
N LYS A 43 -11.62 15.12 0.44
CA LYS A 43 -10.94 13.90 0.90
C LYS A 43 -9.66 13.63 0.12
N ILE A 44 -9.67 13.81 -1.20
CA ILE A 44 -8.48 13.61 -2.04
C ILE A 44 -7.40 14.64 -1.69
N LEU A 45 -7.75 15.91 -1.58
CA LEU A 45 -6.78 16.95 -1.25
C LEU A 45 -6.14 16.70 0.13
N HIS A 46 -6.90 16.16 1.08
CA HIS A 46 -6.41 15.86 2.43
C HIS A 46 -5.37 14.74 2.50
N VAL A 47 -5.24 13.87 1.48
CA VAL A 47 -4.19 12.84 1.49
C VAL A 47 -2.81 13.39 1.09
N PHE A 48 -2.74 14.63 0.61
CA PHE A 48 -1.49 15.31 0.26
C PHE A 48 -1.08 16.30 1.35
N GLU A 49 0.22 16.38 1.63
CA GLU A 49 0.75 17.41 2.54
C GLU A 49 0.68 18.79 1.88
N ASN A 50 1.13 18.88 0.64
CA ASN A 50 1.09 20.08 -0.19
C ASN A 50 0.95 19.68 -1.67
N LEU A 51 0.28 20.52 -2.45
CA LEU A 51 0.20 20.41 -3.91
C LEU A 51 0.55 21.76 -4.52
N THR A 52 1.24 21.76 -5.65
CA THR A 52 1.36 22.96 -6.49
C THR A 52 0.03 23.24 -7.19
N ASP A 53 -0.15 24.46 -7.71
CA ASP A 53 -1.37 24.82 -8.45
C ASP A 53 -1.58 23.88 -9.65
N GLU A 54 -0.52 23.59 -10.42
CA GLU A 54 -0.59 22.65 -11.55
C GLU A 54 -1.01 21.23 -11.13
N GLN A 55 -0.49 20.74 -9.99
CA GLN A 55 -0.85 19.42 -9.47
C GLN A 55 -2.29 19.39 -8.99
N LYS A 56 -2.74 20.48 -8.35
CA LYS A 56 -4.13 20.62 -7.89
C LYS A 56 -5.09 20.65 -9.07
N GLU A 57 -4.79 21.43 -10.12
CA GLU A 57 -5.60 21.45 -11.35
C GLU A 57 -5.71 20.07 -11.99
N LEU A 58 -4.62 19.30 -12.01
CA LEU A 58 -4.63 17.92 -12.49
C LEU A 58 -5.59 17.05 -11.65
N ILE A 59 -5.50 17.14 -10.32
CA ILE A 59 -6.33 16.35 -9.39
C ILE A 59 -7.81 16.76 -9.45
N ASP A 60 -8.09 18.06 -9.57
CA ASP A 60 -9.46 18.61 -9.69
C ASP A 60 -10.21 18.06 -10.91
N THR A 61 -9.49 17.53 -11.92
CA THR A 61 -10.14 16.85 -13.04
C THR A 61 -10.92 15.60 -12.65
N VAL A 62 -10.76 15.06 -11.44
CA VAL A 62 -11.65 14.02 -10.88
C VAL A 62 -13.11 14.46 -10.84
N LEU A 63 -13.38 15.76 -10.75
CA LEU A 63 -14.73 16.32 -10.69
C LEU A 63 -15.52 16.14 -12.01
N THR A 64 -14.83 15.81 -13.09
CA THR A 64 -15.46 15.52 -14.40
C THR A 64 -16.00 14.11 -14.50
N VAL A 65 -15.63 13.21 -13.57
CA VAL A 65 -16.05 11.81 -13.55
C VAL A 65 -17.56 11.68 -13.36
N LYS A 66 -18.24 11.07 -14.33
CA LYS A 66 -19.69 10.78 -14.28
C LYS A 66 -20.01 9.29 -14.40
N ASN A 67 -19.10 8.50 -14.95
CA ASN A 67 -19.28 7.07 -15.15
C ASN A 67 -17.94 6.35 -14.97
N ARG A 68 -17.95 5.03 -15.24
CA ARG A 68 -16.79 4.19 -15.05
C ARG A 68 -15.68 4.53 -16.05
N GLU A 69 -16.05 4.82 -17.30
CA GLU A 69 -15.15 5.17 -18.38
C GLU A 69 -14.40 6.48 -18.11
N ASP A 70 -15.09 7.48 -17.59
CA ASP A 70 -14.49 8.75 -17.16
C ASP A 70 -13.51 8.52 -16.00
N ALA A 71 -13.87 7.65 -15.05
CA ALA A 71 -12.99 7.32 -13.92
C ALA A 71 -11.70 6.65 -14.40
N GLU A 72 -11.77 5.68 -15.30
CA GLU A 72 -10.57 5.05 -15.88
C GLU A 72 -9.74 6.05 -16.70
N SER A 73 -10.40 6.95 -17.45
CA SER A 73 -9.72 7.99 -18.23
C SER A 73 -8.97 8.97 -17.33
N PHE A 74 -9.58 9.38 -16.22
CA PHE A 74 -8.93 10.20 -15.19
C PHE A 74 -7.75 9.48 -14.55
N LEU A 75 -7.91 8.20 -14.20
CA LEU A 75 -6.84 7.40 -13.58
C LEU A 75 -5.65 7.22 -14.52
N MET A 76 -5.91 6.95 -15.80
CA MET A 76 -4.88 6.88 -16.83
C MET A 76 -4.12 8.21 -16.97
N LYS A 77 -4.81 9.35 -16.82
CA LYS A 77 -4.20 10.69 -16.87
C LYS A 77 -3.25 10.94 -15.70
N ILE A 78 -3.57 10.47 -14.49
CA ILE A 78 -2.72 10.72 -13.31
C ILE A 78 -1.65 9.63 -13.08
N ASN A 79 -1.80 8.44 -13.66
CA ASN A 79 -0.86 7.32 -13.50
C ASN A 79 0.62 7.65 -13.87
N PRO A 80 0.93 8.49 -14.87
CA PRO A 80 2.29 8.94 -15.13
C PRO A 80 2.97 9.64 -13.94
N TYR A 81 2.19 10.23 -13.04
CA TYR A 81 2.68 11.00 -11.88
C TYR A 81 2.75 10.19 -10.59
N VAL A 82 2.53 8.87 -10.66
CA VAL A 82 2.74 7.96 -9.54
C VAL A 82 4.23 7.70 -9.34
N ILE A 83 4.72 7.93 -8.12
CA ILE A 83 6.10 7.68 -7.72
C ILE A 83 6.30 6.16 -7.65
N PRO A 84 7.15 5.57 -8.50
CA PRO A 84 7.42 4.14 -8.44
C PRO A 84 8.17 3.79 -7.15
N PHE A 85 7.88 2.62 -6.60
CA PHE A 85 8.64 2.04 -5.50
C PHE A 85 10.10 1.89 -5.91
N GLN A 86 10.99 2.36 -5.03
CA GLN A 86 12.41 2.36 -5.32
C GLN A 86 12.94 0.92 -5.37
N GLU A 87 13.70 0.62 -6.42
CA GLU A 87 14.30 -0.70 -6.62
C GLU A 87 15.17 -1.10 -5.43
N VAL A 88 14.99 -2.34 -4.97
CA VAL A 88 15.75 -2.91 -3.87
C VAL A 88 16.93 -3.68 -4.44
N THR A 89 18.15 -3.19 -4.20
CA THR A 89 19.37 -3.87 -4.65
C THR A 89 19.74 -5.05 -3.74
N ALA A 90 20.53 -5.99 -4.25
CA ALA A 90 21.11 -7.08 -3.47
C ALA A 90 21.94 -6.58 -2.26
N GLN A 91 22.59 -5.42 -2.38
CA GLN A 91 23.31 -4.81 -1.26
C GLN A 91 22.36 -4.32 -0.17
N THR A 92 21.25 -3.68 -0.53
CA THR A 92 20.20 -3.30 0.42
C THR A 92 19.63 -4.53 1.11
N LEU A 93 19.39 -5.61 0.38
CA LEU A 93 18.90 -6.86 0.94
C LEU A 93 19.87 -7.44 1.99
N LYS A 94 21.17 -7.48 1.68
CA LYS A 94 22.21 -7.94 2.61
C LYS A 94 22.29 -7.07 3.87
N LYS A 95 22.08 -5.76 3.76
CA LYS A 95 22.03 -4.83 4.89
C LYS A 95 20.78 -5.05 5.76
N LEU A 96 19.62 -5.25 5.14
CA LEU A 96 18.36 -5.46 5.85
C LEU A 96 18.27 -6.83 6.51
N PHE A 97 18.85 -7.87 5.90
CA PHE A 97 18.78 -9.25 6.35
C PHE A 97 20.17 -9.91 6.45
N PRO A 98 21.07 -9.43 7.33
CA PRO A 98 22.46 -9.90 7.40
C PRO A 98 22.59 -11.39 7.77
N LYS A 99 21.56 -11.96 8.41
CA LYS A 99 21.51 -13.38 8.80
C LYS A 99 20.99 -14.30 7.69
N ALA A 100 20.39 -13.75 6.63
CA ALA A 100 19.80 -14.50 5.52
C ALA A 100 20.74 -14.54 4.30
N LYS A 101 21.89 -15.23 4.42
CA LYS A 101 23.00 -15.17 3.45
C LYS A 101 22.67 -15.62 2.01
N LYS A 102 21.60 -16.39 1.81
CA LYS A 102 21.16 -16.91 0.49
C LYS A 102 19.82 -16.35 0.02
N LEU A 103 19.36 -15.25 0.64
CA LEU A 103 18.09 -14.63 0.28
C LEU A 103 18.16 -14.09 -1.15
N LYS A 104 17.23 -14.53 -1.99
CA LYS A 104 17.03 -14.00 -3.33
C LYS A 104 15.86 -13.02 -3.31
N LEU A 105 15.95 -11.99 -4.15
CA LEU A 105 14.82 -11.12 -4.44
C LEU A 105 13.74 -11.93 -5.17
N PRO A 106 12.46 -11.57 -5.02
CA PRO A 106 11.43 -12.06 -5.94
C PRO A 106 11.75 -11.58 -7.35
N ASP A 107 11.11 -12.18 -8.34
CA ASP A 107 11.20 -11.67 -9.70
C ASP A 107 10.60 -10.26 -9.73
N MET A 108 11.44 -9.26 -9.98
CA MET A 108 11.04 -7.85 -9.95
C MET A 108 10.49 -7.41 -11.31
N GLU A 109 10.74 -8.16 -12.38
CA GLU A 109 10.30 -7.82 -13.74
C GLU A 109 8.78 -7.97 -13.90
N GLU A 110 8.15 -8.82 -13.08
CA GLU A 110 6.70 -9.03 -13.07
C GLU A 110 5.92 -8.02 -12.21
N LEU A 111 6.61 -7.12 -11.50
CA LEU A 111 5.97 -6.19 -10.55
C LEU A 111 5.88 -4.78 -11.12
N ASP A 112 4.67 -4.21 -11.12
CA ASP A 112 4.52 -2.77 -11.38
C ASP A 112 4.92 -1.97 -10.13
N MET A 113 6.09 -1.31 -10.20
CA MET A 113 6.62 -0.53 -9.09
C MET A 113 5.70 0.64 -8.69
N LYS A 114 4.85 1.16 -9.58
CA LYS A 114 3.88 2.22 -9.25
C LYS A 114 2.76 1.72 -8.35
N GLU A 115 2.51 0.42 -8.36
CA GLU A 115 1.47 -0.21 -7.56
C GLU A 115 1.97 -0.70 -6.20
N LEU A 116 3.24 -0.43 -5.85
CA LEU A 116 3.83 -0.89 -4.60
C LEU A 116 4.05 0.25 -3.59
N SER A 117 3.50 0.05 -2.40
CA SER A 117 3.88 0.76 -1.16
C SER A 117 4.93 0.00 -0.35
N TYR A 118 4.97 -1.33 -0.51
CA TYR A 118 5.97 -2.20 0.09
C TYR A 118 6.20 -3.45 -0.77
N LEU A 119 7.37 -4.06 -0.64
CA LEU A 119 7.72 -5.32 -1.29
C LEU A 119 7.56 -6.47 -0.30
N SER A 120 6.93 -7.58 -0.71
CA SER A 120 6.95 -8.81 0.09
C SER A 120 6.91 -10.07 -0.73
N TRP A 121 7.56 -11.11 -0.24
CA TRP A 121 7.56 -12.43 -0.85
C TRP A 121 7.78 -13.52 0.20
N ILE A 122 7.45 -14.75 -0.16
CA ILE A 122 7.80 -15.94 0.63
C ILE A 122 9.04 -16.57 0.00
N ASP A 123 10.12 -16.65 0.76
CA ASP A 123 11.32 -17.34 0.32
C ASP A 123 11.13 -18.86 0.40
N LYS A 124 11.26 -19.56 -0.72
CA LYS A 124 11.08 -21.02 -0.78
C LYS A 124 12.10 -21.78 0.07
N GLY A 125 13.33 -21.26 0.21
CA GLY A 125 14.41 -21.93 0.94
C GLY A 125 14.21 -21.93 2.45
N SER A 126 13.65 -20.87 3.01
CA SER A 126 13.40 -20.72 4.45
C SER A 126 11.94 -20.86 4.85
N SER A 127 11.01 -20.88 3.88
CA SER A 127 9.56 -20.79 4.11
C SER A 127 9.16 -19.60 5.00
N ARG A 128 9.98 -18.54 5.00
CA ARG A 128 9.72 -17.30 5.71
C ARG A 128 9.21 -16.24 4.76
N LYS A 129 8.31 -15.40 5.25
CA LYS A 129 7.86 -14.20 4.53
C LYS A 129 8.82 -13.06 4.87
N PHE A 130 9.24 -12.34 3.84
CA PHE A 130 10.06 -11.15 3.91
C PHE A 130 9.21 -9.95 3.49
N ILE A 131 9.39 -8.84 4.18
CA ILE A 131 8.72 -7.57 3.89
C ILE A 131 9.79 -6.48 3.90
N ILE A 132 9.83 -5.66 2.85
CA ILE A 132 10.64 -4.45 2.77
C ILE A 132 9.71 -3.27 2.53
N ALA A 133 9.80 -2.27 3.41
CA ALA A 133 9.02 -1.04 3.32
C ALA A 133 9.91 0.15 3.67
N LYS A 134 9.42 1.36 3.47
CA LYS A 134 10.03 2.57 4.02
C LYS A 134 9.35 2.93 5.34
N ASN A 135 10.12 3.37 6.33
CA ASN A 135 9.55 3.97 7.53
C ASN A 135 9.28 5.47 7.33
N ASP A 136 8.80 6.13 8.38
CA ASP A 136 8.43 7.55 8.39
C ASP A 136 9.60 8.49 8.10
N LYS A 137 10.84 8.00 8.28
CA LYS A 137 12.07 8.72 7.91
C LYS A 137 12.54 8.42 6.49
N ASN A 138 11.67 7.84 5.66
CA ASN A 138 11.92 7.43 4.28
C ASN A 138 13.11 6.45 4.12
N LYS A 139 13.43 5.67 5.17
CA LYS A 139 14.51 4.66 5.14
C LYS A 139 13.94 3.26 4.98
N PHE A 140 14.62 2.44 4.18
CA PHE A 140 14.24 1.03 4.05
C PHE A 140 14.37 0.27 5.37
N VAL A 141 13.39 -0.58 5.62
CA VAL A 141 13.32 -1.46 6.78
C VAL A 141 12.90 -2.85 6.30
N GLY A 142 13.48 -3.87 6.93
CA GLY A 142 13.19 -5.27 6.63
C GLY A 142 12.50 -5.94 7.81
N LEU A 143 11.41 -6.66 7.54
CA LEU A 143 10.80 -7.59 8.48
C LEU A 143 10.91 -8.99 7.91
N GLN A 144 11.22 -9.97 8.76
CA GLN A 144 11.25 -11.38 8.40
C GLN A 144 10.53 -12.19 9.46
N GLY A 145 9.70 -13.14 9.03
CA GLY A 145 8.86 -13.90 9.94
C GLY A 145 8.33 -15.19 9.35
N THR A 146 7.78 -16.05 10.19
CA THR A 146 7.00 -17.20 9.72
C THR A 146 5.66 -16.71 9.20
N PHE A 147 5.14 -17.35 8.15
CA PHE A 147 3.82 -17.06 7.63
C PHE A 147 3.00 -18.34 7.53
N GLN A 148 1.85 -18.37 8.20
CA GLN A 148 0.93 -19.49 8.15
C GLN A 148 -0.40 -19.04 7.53
N SER A 149 -0.69 -19.53 6.32
CA SER A 149 -1.95 -19.24 5.64
C SER A 149 -3.14 -19.73 6.47
N LEU A 150 -4.18 -18.92 6.58
CA LEU A 150 -5.46 -19.37 7.13
C LEU A 150 -6.38 -20.00 6.08
N ASN A 151 -6.04 -19.86 4.79
CA ASN A 151 -6.87 -20.30 3.66
C ASN A 151 -8.32 -19.79 3.74
N LYS A 152 -8.51 -18.59 4.30
CA LYS A 152 -9.80 -17.92 4.43
C LYS A 152 -9.63 -16.41 4.26
N LYS A 153 -10.69 -15.74 3.84
CA LYS A 153 -10.71 -14.28 3.79
C LYS A 153 -10.94 -13.67 5.18
N SER A 154 -10.23 -12.61 5.49
CA SER A 154 -10.41 -11.82 6.71
C SER A 154 -9.81 -10.42 6.52
N ILE A 155 -9.88 -9.58 7.55
CA ILE A 155 -9.35 -8.22 7.52
C ILE A 155 -7.82 -8.28 7.68
N CYS A 156 -7.11 -7.75 6.68
CA CYS A 156 -5.66 -7.62 6.73
C CYS A 156 -5.24 -6.44 7.62
N SER A 157 -4.26 -6.65 8.50
CA SER A 157 -3.78 -5.60 9.40
C SER A 157 -2.99 -4.49 8.69
N LEU A 158 -2.53 -4.71 7.45
CA LEU A 158 -1.79 -3.73 6.66
C LEU A 158 -2.73 -2.86 5.83
N CYS A 159 -3.43 -3.45 4.86
CA CYS A 159 -4.31 -2.69 3.96
C CYS A 159 -5.72 -2.44 4.51
N HIS A 160 -6.11 -3.12 5.62
CA HIS A 160 -7.49 -3.13 6.14
C HIS A 160 -8.56 -3.63 5.15
N GLY A 161 -8.13 -4.20 4.02
CA GLY A 161 -8.99 -4.89 3.06
C GLY A 161 -9.40 -6.28 3.53
N HIS A 162 -10.48 -6.78 2.94
CA HIS A 162 -10.97 -8.15 3.16
C HIS A 162 -10.37 -9.10 2.10
N GLU A 163 -9.30 -9.78 2.47
CA GLU A 163 -8.48 -10.60 1.55
C GLU A 163 -8.13 -11.96 2.13
N GLU A 164 -7.58 -12.85 1.31
CA GLU A 164 -6.99 -14.10 1.81
C GLU A 164 -5.77 -13.78 2.70
N VAL A 165 -5.86 -14.11 3.99
CA VAL A 165 -4.85 -13.75 4.99
C VAL A 165 -4.13 -14.97 5.56
N GLY A 166 -2.96 -14.70 6.16
CA GLY A 166 -2.25 -15.63 7.03
C GLY A 166 -1.64 -14.91 8.22
N MET A 167 -1.34 -15.68 9.27
CA MET A 167 -0.67 -15.19 10.46
C MET A 167 0.81 -14.99 10.15
N PHE A 168 1.29 -13.75 10.21
CA PHE A 168 2.71 -13.43 10.12
C PHE A 168 3.27 -13.20 11.53
N LEU A 169 4.33 -13.93 11.91
CA LEU A 169 4.96 -13.82 13.22
C LEU A 169 6.46 -13.52 13.10
N VAL A 170 6.92 -12.53 13.84
CA VAL A 170 8.34 -12.17 14.02
C VAL A 170 8.77 -12.62 15.43
N GLU A 171 9.96 -13.22 15.51
CA GLU A 171 10.61 -13.55 16.79
C GLU A 171 11.49 -12.38 17.24
N ILE A 172 11.18 -11.84 18.41
CA ILE A 172 11.87 -10.71 19.03
C ILE A 172 12.51 -11.22 20.33
N LYS A 173 13.69 -10.72 20.69
CA LYS A 173 14.33 -11.06 21.96
C LYS A 173 13.44 -10.60 23.11
N GLY A 174 13.20 -11.46 24.09
CA GLY A 174 12.51 -11.11 25.32
C GLY A 174 13.42 -10.39 26.33
N ASP A 175 12.82 -9.87 27.39
CA ASP A 175 13.53 -9.12 28.44
C ASP A 175 14.53 -9.98 29.21
N VAL A 176 14.25 -11.28 29.33
CA VAL A 176 15.15 -12.25 29.94
C VAL A 176 16.07 -12.82 28.87
N GLN A 177 17.38 -12.80 29.14
CA GLN A 177 18.39 -13.33 28.22
C GLN A 177 18.09 -14.79 27.83
N GLY A 178 18.04 -15.07 26.53
CA GLY A 178 17.73 -16.40 25.99
C GLY A 178 16.24 -16.65 25.73
N THR A 179 15.35 -15.73 26.12
CA THR A 179 13.91 -15.82 25.81
C THR A 179 13.56 -15.09 24.52
N PHE A 180 12.48 -15.53 23.87
CA PHE A 180 11.95 -14.90 22.67
C PHE A 180 10.43 -14.73 22.79
N VAL A 181 9.93 -13.61 22.29
CA VAL A 181 8.50 -13.33 22.16
C VAL A 181 8.14 -13.30 20.69
N LYS A 182 7.03 -13.95 20.33
CA LYS A 182 6.47 -13.87 18.98
C LYS A 182 5.46 -12.73 18.92
N LYS A 183 5.69 -11.77 18.04
CA LYS A 183 4.72 -10.69 17.75
C LYS A 183 4.29 -10.79 16.29
N GLY A 184 3.04 -10.46 16.02
CA GLY A 184 2.54 -10.56 14.67
C GLY A 184 1.04 -10.34 14.58
N ASN A 185 0.52 -10.43 13.35
CA ASN A 185 -0.89 -10.28 13.08
C ASN A 185 -1.25 -10.93 11.74
N TYR A 186 -2.55 -10.98 11.44
CA TYR A 186 -3.05 -11.42 10.15
C TYR A 186 -2.77 -10.36 9.08
N ILE A 187 -2.08 -10.78 8.02
CA ILE A 187 -1.77 -9.95 6.85
C ILE A 187 -2.11 -10.73 5.59
N CYS A 188 -2.31 -10.02 4.47
CA CYS A 188 -2.57 -10.64 3.18
C CYS A 188 -1.48 -11.65 2.82
N LYS A 189 -1.92 -12.77 2.24
CA LYS A 189 -1.05 -13.78 1.66
C LYS A 189 -0.33 -13.24 0.43
N ASP A 190 -1.09 -12.66 -0.50
CA ASP A 190 -0.57 -11.95 -1.67
C ASP A 190 -0.19 -10.51 -1.31
N GLY A 191 1.07 -10.16 -1.57
CA GLY A 191 1.59 -8.81 -1.37
C GLY A 191 1.09 -7.82 -2.41
N VAL A 192 0.87 -8.25 -3.65
CA VAL A 192 0.39 -7.38 -4.75
C VAL A 192 -1.04 -6.95 -4.46
N ALA A 193 -1.94 -7.90 -4.22
CA ALA A 193 -3.32 -7.59 -3.82
C ALA A 193 -3.39 -6.73 -2.54
N CYS A 194 -2.46 -6.92 -1.60
CA CYS A 194 -2.40 -6.08 -0.40
C CYS A 194 -2.03 -4.63 -0.72
N ASN A 195 -1.07 -4.40 -1.62
CA ASN A 195 -0.68 -3.07 -2.03
C ASN A 195 -1.82 -2.37 -2.80
N HIS A 196 -2.51 -3.06 -3.70
CA HIS A 196 -3.68 -2.52 -4.42
C HIS A 196 -4.82 -2.08 -3.50
N ASN A 197 -4.99 -2.78 -2.38
CA ASN A 197 -6.01 -2.45 -1.38
C ASN A 197 -5.57 -1.35 -0.41
N MET A 198 -4.29 -0.99 -0.38
CA MET A 198 -3.73 -0.03 0.58
C MET A 198 -4.05 1.40 0.15
N LYS A 199 -4.73 2.16 1.02
CA LYS A 199 -5.18 3.55 0.77
C LYS A 199 -4.59 4.57 1.74
N SER A 200 -3.77 4.11 2.67
CA SER A 200 -2.96 4.90 3.61
C SER A 200 -1.79 4.03 4.07
N LEU A 201 -0.66 4.66 4.39
CA LEU A 201 0.51 3.99 4.95
C LEU A 201 0.46 3.83 6.48
N ASP A 202 -0.46 4.49 7.18
CA ASP A 202 -0.47 4.57 8.65
C ASP A 202 -0.42 3.17 9.30
N LYS A 203 -1.22 2.24 8.77
CA LYS A 203 -1.34 0.88 9.30
C LYS A 203 -0.11 0.02 9.00
N LEU A 204 0.54 0.26 7.86
CA LEU A 204 1.81 -0.36 7.53
C LEU A 204 2.93 0.18 8.45
N GLN A 205 2.98 1.49 8.67
CA GLN A 205 3.93 2.15 9.56
C GLN A 205 3.76 1.68 11.01
N ASP A 206 2.53 1.74 11.54
CA ASP A 206 2.16 1.20 12.86
C ASP A 206 2.63 -0.25 13.03
N PHE A 207 2.41 -1.09 12.02
CA PHE A 207 2.81 -2.49 12.04
C PHE A 207 4.33 -2.65 12.10
N ILE A 208 5.07 -1.88 11.29
CA ILE A 208 6.54 -1.86 11.30
C ILE A 208 7.07 -1.43 12.67
N GLU A 209 6.51 -0.40 13.28
CA GLU A 209 6.96 0.10 14.58
C GLU A 209 6.72 -0.91 15.70
N ARG A 210 5.53 -1.53 15.73
CA ARG A 210 5.17 -2.52 16.75
C ARG A 210 6.06 -3.77 16.73
N LEU A 211 6.57 -4.13 15.55
CA LEU A 211 7.43 -5.32 15.37
C LEU A 211 8.93 -5.04 15.53
N LYS A 212 9.34 -3.77 15.64
CA LYS A 212 10.72 -3.37 15.92
C LYS A 212 11.02 -3.19 17.41
N LYS A 213 9.98 -2.96 18.21
CA LYS A 213 10.05 -2.95 19.68
C LYS A 213 10.07 -4.38 20.20
#